data_AF-A0A5M9Z5X0-F1
#
_entry.id   AF-A0A5M9Z5X0-F1
#
_cell.length_a   1.000
_cell.length_b   1.000
_cell.length_c   1.000
_cell.angle_alpha   90.00
_cell.angle_beta   90.00
_cell.angle_gamma   90.00
#
_symmetry.space_group_name_H-M   'P 1'
#
loop_
_entity.id
_entity.type
_entity.pdbx_description
1 polymer ?
#
loop_
_entity_poly.entity_id
_entity_poly.type
_entity_poly.pdbx_seq_one_letter_code
_entity_poly.pdbx_strand_id
1 'polypeptide(L)' 'MYDFISQSIQILNENHCYLTVAYHKTVGGKNKTISNKIYEVSWNE' A
#
# COMPACT_ATOMS: atom_id res chain seq x y z
N MET A 1 -7.70 -6.32 -14.07
CA MET A 1 -6.27 -6.64 -13.87
C MET A 1 -5.52 -5.34 -13.60
N TYR A 2 -4.69 -5.32 -12.57
CA TYR A 2 -3.80 -4.19 -12.22
C TYR A 2 -2.48 -4.36 -12.97
N ASP A 3 -1.78 -3.26 -13.27
CA ASP A 3 -0.52 -3.32 -14.02
C ASP A 3 0.67 -3.53 -13.08
N PHE A 4 0.70 -2.81 -11.95
CA PHE A 4 1.70 -2.98 -10.90
C PHE A 4 1.17 -2.55 -9.54
N ILE A 5 1.92 -2.93 -8.50
CA ILE A 5 1.59 -2.68 -7.10
C ILE A 5 2.79 -1.98 -6.44
N SER A 6 2.52 -0.92 -5.68
CA SER A 6 3.50 -0.29 -4.79
C SER A 6 3.13 -0.56 -3.34
N GLN A 7 4.14 -0.82 -2.51
CA GLN A 7 3.97 -1.15 -1.10
C GLN A 7 4.87 -0.26 -0.25
N SER A 8 4.36 0.24 0.87
CA SER A 8 5.15 0.98 1.85
C SER A 8 4.76 0.59 3.27
N ILE A 9 5.73 0.59 4.17
CA ILE A 9 5.54 0.38 5.59
C ILE A 9 5.90 1.66 6.34
N GLN A 10 5.05 2.06 7.28
CA GLN A 10 5.34 3.11 8.24
C GLN A 10 5.33 2.49 9.63
N ILE A 11 6.50 2.41 10.24
CA ILE A 11 6.67 1.90 11.61
C ILE A 11 6.24 3.01 12.57
N LEU A 12 5.33 2.70 13.49
CA LEU A 12 4.88 3.63 14.53
C LEU A 12 5.61 3.37 15.85
N ASN A 13 5.78 2.10 16.21
CA ASN A 13 6.53 1.63 17.37
C ASN A 13 7.03 0.19 17.10
N GLU A 14 7.60 -0.47 18.11
CA GLU A 14 8.24 -1.78 17.98
C GLU A 14 7.28 -2.89 17.50
N ASN A 15 5.98 -2.76 17.77
CA ASN A 15 4.98 -3.79 17.50
C ASN A 15 3.74 -3.31 16.74
N HIS A 16 3.83 -2.14 16.10
CA HIS A 16 2.72 -1.50 15.40
C HIS A 16 3.22 -0.73 14.17
N CYS A 17 2.63 -1.02 13.01
CA CYS A 17 2.90 -0.29 11.77
C CYS A 17 1.63 -0.11 10.90
N TYR A 18 1.73 0.79 9.93
CA TYR A 18 0.80 0.86 8.80
C TYR A 18 1.45 0.25 7.56
N LEU A 19 0.75 -0.67 6.90
CA LEU A 19 1.08 -1.20 5.58
C LEU A 19 0.18 -0.55 4.53
N THR A 20 0.76 0.17 3.58
CA THR A 20 0.04 0.74 2.44
C THR A 20 0.26 -0.11 1.20
N VAL A 21 -0.82 -0.47 0.51
CA VAL A 21 -0.81 -1.19 -0.76
C VAL A 21 -1.57 -0.36 -1.80
N ALA A 22 -0.83 0.21 -2.74
CA ALA A 22 -1.35 0.99 -3.84
C ALA A 22 -1.36 0.16 -5.12
N TYR A 23 -2.50 0.15 -5.81
CA TYR A 23 -2.70 -0.56 -7.06
C TYR A 23 -2.75 0.43 -8.21
N HIS A 24 -1.96 0.17 -9.25
CA HIS A 24 -1.82 1.08 -10.37
C HIS A 24 -2.29 0.45 -11.69
N LYS A 25 -2.75 1.32 -12.57
CA LYS A 25 -3.11 0.96 -13.94
C LYS A 25 -2.75 2.10 -14.89
N THR A 26 -2.34 1.76 -16.09
CA THR A 26 -2.10 2.68 -17.19
C THR A 26 -3.45 3.10 -17.77
N VAL A 27 -3.79 4.39 -17.66
CA VAL A 27 -5.02 4.97 -18.21
C VAL A 27 -4.64 6.18 -19.05
N GLY A 28 -4.84 6.08 -20.37
CA GLY A 28 -4.44 7.12 -21.32
C GLY A 28 -2.92 7.36 -21.34
N GLY A 29 -2.12 6.28 -21.28
CA GLY A 29 -0.66 6.36 -21.31
C GLY A 29 0.01 6.86 -20.03
N LYS A 30 -0.75 7.07 -18.94
CA LYS A 30 -0.23 7.49 -17.64
C LYS A 30 -0.56 6.47 -16.57
N ASN A 31 0.41 6.20 -15.69
CA ASN A 31 0.20 5.40 -14.50
C ASN A 31 -0.69 6.16 -13.53
N LYS A 32 -1.84 5.59 -13.17
CA LYS A 32 -2.74 6.13 -12.16
C LYS A 32 -2.92 5.12 -11.03
N THR A 33 -2.91 5.60 -9.80
CA THR A 33 -3.39 4.83 -8.65
C THR A 33 -4.90 4.69 -8.77
N ILE A 34 -5.40 3.46 -8.81
CA ILE A 34 -6.83 3.17 -8.94
C ILE A 34 -7.45 2.59 -7.67
N SER A 35 -6.61 2.11 -6.74
CA SER A 35 -7.03 1.72 -5.40
C SER A 35 -5.87 1.92 -4.44
N ASN A 36 -6.17 2.38 -3.23
CA ASN A 36 -5.22 2.45 -2.15
C ASN A 36 -5.85 1.78 -0.91
N LYS A 37 -5.13 0.84 -0.31
CA LYS A 37 -5.53 0.17 0.92
C LYS A 37 -4.46 0.40 1.97
N ILE A 38 -4.89 0.82 3.15
CA ILE A 38 -4.01 1.00 4.31
C ILE A 38 -4.48 -0.02 5.34
N TYR A 39 -3.56 -0.85 5.80
CA TYR A 39 -3.76 -1.82 6.86
C TYR A 39 -3.02 -1.36 8.09
N GLU A 40 -3.72 -1.34 9.22
CA GLU A 40 -3.11 -1.24 10.53
C GLU A 40 -2.70 -2.64 10.97
N VAL A 41 -1.43 -2.80 11.33
CA VAL A 41 -0.86 -4.09 11.73
C VAL A 41 -0.20 -3.92 13.08
N SER A 42 -0.70 -4.64 14.06
CA SER A 42 -0.08 -4.76 15.38
C SER A 42 0.14 -6.23 15.73
N TRP A 43 1.17 -6.50 16.52
CA TRP A 43 1.48 -7.84 17.01
C TRP A 43 1.84 -7.81 18.50
N ASN A 44 1.70 -8.96 19.15
CA ASN A 44 2.22 -9.15 20.49
C ASN A 44 3.72 -9.42 20.39
N GLU A 45 4.48 -8.89 21.34
CA GLU A 45 5.89 -9.28 21.56
C GLU A 45 6.02 -10.76 21.94
#